data_AF-A0A0P4UWZ1-F1
#
_entry.id   AF-A0A0P4UWZ1-F1
#
_cell.length_a   1.000
_cell.length_b   1.000
_cell.length_c   1.000
_cell.angle_alpha   90.00
_cell.angle_beta   90.00
_cell.angle_gamma   90.00
#
_symmetry.space_group_name_H-M   'P 1'
#
loop_
_entity.id
_entity.type
_entity.pdbx_description
1 polymer ?
#
loop_
_entity_poly.entity_id
_entity_poly.type
_entity_poly.pdbx_seq_one_letter_code
_entity_poly.pdbx_strand_id
1 'polypeptide(L)' 'MQITIDLPPDLEQDLIRQATETNIPIQTLIIQTLRQASQGNVTETSQWSEIVLSYIGTSDFPDFESYRSELLPPHEPKLF' A
#
# COMPACT_ATOMS: atom_id res chain seq x y z
N MET A 1 7.08 9.67 -8.77
CA MET A 1 7.67 8.38 -9.20
C MET A 1 7.20 8.11 -10.62
N GLN A 2 8.10 7.86 -11.56
CA GLN A 2 7.77 7.48 -12.93
C GLN A 2 8.20 6.02 -13.11
N ILE A 3 7.32 5.19 -13.68
CA ILE A 3 7.58 3.78 -13.93
C ILE A 3 7.60 3.62 -15.45
N THR A 4 8.70 3.09 -15.98
CA THR A 4 8.83 2.75 -17.40
C THR A 4 8.59 1.26 -17.54
N ILE A 5 7.71 0.87 -18.46
CA ILE A 5 7.39 -0.53 -18.74
C ILE A 5 7.67 -0.76 -20.21
N ASP A 6 8.63 -1.62 -20.50
CA ASP A 6 8.91 -2.06 -21.86
C ASP A 6 7.89 -3.13 -22.24
N LEU A 7 7.04 -2.81 -23.22
CA LEU A 7 5.99 -3.72 -23.69
C LEU A 7 6.39 -4.31 -25.05
N PRO A 8 6.06 -5.60 -25.29
CA PRO A 8 6.08 -6.16 -26.63
C PRO A 8 5.19 -5.36 -27.60
N PRO A 9 5.61 -5.20 -28.87
CA PRO A 9 4.93 -4.31 -29.82
C PRO A 9 3.51 -4.78 -30.18
N ASP A 10 3.25 -6.08 -30.15
CA ASP A 10 1.92 -6.68 -30.28
C ASP A 10 0.99 -6.24 -29.14
N LEU A 11 1.49 -6.29 -27.91
CA LEU A 11 0.71 -5.96 -26.71
C LEU A 11 0.46 -4.44 -26.61
N GLU A 12 1.42 -3.62 -27.04
CA GLU A 12 1.24 -2.17 -27.15
C GLU A 12 0.13 -1.81 -28.15
N GLN A 13 0.11 -2.45 -29.33
CA GLN A 13 -0.93 -2.22 -30.33
C GLN A 13 -2.32 -2.62 -29.83
N ASP A 14 -2.42 -3.73 -29.11
CA ASP A 14 -3.67 -4.18 -28.50
C ASP A 14 -4.19 -3.20 -27.45
N LEU A 15 -3.30 -2.65 -26.61
CA LEU A 15 -3.67 -1.63 -25.62
C LEU A 15 -4.14 -0.33 -26.28
N ILE A 16 -3.48 0.12 -27.36
CA ILE A 16 -3.90 1.30 -28.13
C ILE A 16 -5.28 1.09 -28.74
N ARG A 17 -5.52 -0.09 -29.32
CA ARG A 17 -6.82 -0.45 -29.88
C ARG A 17 -7.91 -0.43 -28.81
N GLN A 18 -7.68 -1.10 -27.69
CA GLN A 18 -8.63 -1.18 -26.59
C GLN A 18 -8.92 0.20 -25.98
N ALA A 19 -7.91 1.05 -25.84
CA ALA A 19 -8.07 2.43 -25.37
C ALA A 19 -8.96 3.26 -26.31
N THR A 20 -8.80 3.06 -27.61
CA THR A 20 -9.59 3.75 -28.64
C THR A 20 -11.05 3.28 -28.62
N GLU A 21 -11.27 1.97 -28.51
CA GLU A 21 -12.62 1.38 -28.47
C GLU A 21 -13.40 1.75 -27.20
N THR A 22 -12.72 1.80 -26.06
CA THR A 22 -13.33 2.11 -24.76
C THR A 22 -13.34 3.60 -24.43
N ASN A 23 -12.63 4.42 -25.22
CA ASN A 23 -12.36 5.84 -24.93
C ASN A 23 -11.73 6.05 -23.53
N ILE A 24 -10.91 5.09 -23.09
CA ILE A 24 -10.20 5.11 -21.81
C ILE A 24 -8.71 5.28 -22.09
N PRO A 25 -7.99 6.17 -21.38
CA PRO A 25 -6.55 6.29 -21.53
C PRO A 25 -5.82 4.96 -21.28
N ILE A 26 -4.80 4.66 -22.10
CA ILE A 26 -3.98 3.44 -21.97
C ILE A 26 -3.43 3.26 -20.56
N GLN A 27 -2.99 4.35 -19.93
CA GLN A 27 -2.47 4.34 -18.55
C GLN A 27 -3.51 3.83 -17.55
N THR A 28 -4.79 4.18 -17.73
CA THR A 28 -5.89 3.72 -16.88
C THR A 28 -6.13 2.23 -17.07
N LEU A 29 -6.08 1.73 -18.30
CA LEU A 29 -6.20 0.30 -18.59
C LEU A 29 -5.08 -0.49 -17.90
N ILE A 30 -3.83 -0.05 -18.06
CA ILE A 30 -2.65 -0.67 -17.41
C ILE A 30 -2.83 -0.71 -15.88
N ILE A 31 -3.23 0.42 -15.26
CA ILE A 31 -3.44 0.49 -13.81
C ILE A 31 -4.56 -0.44 -13.35
N GLN A 32 -5.66 -0.53 -14.09
CA GLN A 32 -6.78 -1.41 -13.76
C GLN A 32 -6.36 -2.88 -13.81
N THR A 33 -5.63 -3.28 -14.86
CA THR A 33 -5.13 -4.65 -14.99
C THR A 33 -4.12 -4.98 -13.89
N LEU A 34 -3.18 -4.09 -13.59
CA LEU A 34 -2.23 -4.28 -12.48
C LEU A 34 -2.92 -4.36 -11.13
N ARG A 35 -3.99 -3.57 -10.92
CA ARG A 35 -4.80 -3.62 -9.71
C ARG A 35 -5.51 -4.97 -9.59
N GLN A 36 -6.12 -5.46 -10.65
CA GLN A 36 -6.78 -6.77 -10.63
C GLN A 36 -5.79 -7.91 -10.39
N ALA A 37 -4.60 -7.85 -11.03
CA ALA A 37 -3.54 -8.84 -10.83
C ALA A 37 -2.98 -8.82 -9.39
N SER A 38 -2.83 -7.64 -8.79
CA SER A 38 -2.38 -7.51 -7.40
C SER A 38 -3.45 -7.87 -6.37
N GLN A 39 -4.73 -7.68 -6.69
CA GLN A 39 -5.85 -8.09 -5.85
C GLN A 39 -6.08 -9.61 -5.83
N GLY A 40 -5.62 -10.33 -6.85
CA GLY A 40 -5.79 -11.79 -6.98
C GLY A 40 -4.99 -12.64 -5.97
N ASN A 41 -4.07 -12.05 -5.20
CA ASN A 41 -3.23 -12.75 -4.21
C ASN A 41 -3.30 -12.12 -2.81
N VAL A 42 -4.30 -11.28 -2.55
CA VAL A 42 -4.55 -10.85 -1.17
C VAL A 42 -5.38 -11.94 -0.50
N THR A 43 -4.76 -13.09 -0.23
CA THR A 43 -5.05 -13.73 1.05
C THR A 43 -4.81 -12.62 2.08
N GLU A 44 -5.88 -12.13 2.70
CA GLU A 44 -5.86 -11.19 3.82
C GLU A 44 -5.16 -11.79 5.06
N THR A 45 -4.29 -12.78 4.87
CA THR A 45 -3.28 -13.16 5.83
C THR A 45 -2.31 -11.99 5.89
N SER A 46 -2.47 -11.19 6.93
CA SER A 46 -1.47 -10.24 7.40
C SER A 46 -0.07 -10.73 7.06
N GLN A 47 0.71 -9.93 6.33
CA GLN A 47 2.09 -10.25 5.92
C GLN A 47 3.05 -10.45 7.12
N TRP A 48 2.57 -10.13 8.32
CA TRP A 48 3.25 -10.34 9.57
C TRP A 48 3.25 -11.83 9.93
N SER A 49 4.40 -12.33 10.35
CA SER A 49 4.50 -13.70 10.84
C SER A 49 3.62 -13.89 12.08
N GLU A 50 3.15 -15.12 12.30
CA GLU A 50 2.36 -15.48 13.48
C GLU A 50 3.06 -15.05 14.78
N ILE A 51 4.40 -15.13 14.81
CA ILE A 51 5.24 -14.69 15.94
C ILE A 51 5.00 -13.22 16.30
N VAL A 52 4.83 -12.35 15.31
CA VAL A 52 4.55 -10.93 15.54
C VAL A 52 3.10 -10.74 15.99
N LEU A 53 2.17 -11.46 15.36
CA LEU A 53 0.74 -11.34 15.66
C LEU A 53 0.37 -11.92 17.03
N SER A 54 1.10 -12.93 17.49
CA SER A 54 0.90 -13.61 18.77
C SER A 54 1.79 -13.05 19.88
N TYR A 55 2.56 -11.99 19.62
CA TYR A 55 3.46 -11.42 20.62
C TYR A 55 2.63 -10.78 21.75
N ILE A 56 2.68 -11.40 22.92
CA ILE A 56 2.17 -10.84 24.16
C ILE A 56 3.37 -10.21 24.87
N GLY A 57 3.29 -8.91 25.15
CA GLY A 57 4.38 -8.17 25.78
C GLY A 57 4.86 -8.81 27.09
N THR A 58 6.17 -8.78 27.33
CA THR A 58 6.77 -9.23 28.59
C THR A 58 6.43 -8.24 29.72
N SER A 59 5.89 -8.75 30.82
CA SER A 59 5.52 -7.98 32.02
C SER A 59 6.69 -7.34 32.76
N ASP A 60 7.93 -7.55 32.31
CA ASP A 60 9.15 -7.00 32.91
C ASP A 60 9.30 -5.49 32.68
N PHE A 61 8.44 -4.91 31.83
CA PHE A 61 8.38 -3.47 31.60
C PHE A 61 7.18 -2.86 32.33
N PRO A 62 7.36 -1.68 32.96
CA PRO A 62 6.25 -0.90 33.47
C PRO A 62 5.20 -0.67 32.38
N ASP A 63 3.92 -0.70 32.75
CA ASP A 63 2.84 -0.32 31.86
C ASP A 63 3.17 1.01 31.19
N PHE A 64 2.82 1.15 29.90
CA PHE A 64 3.02 2.39 29.14
C PHE A 64 2.54 3.63 29.91
N GLU A 65 1.43 3.49 30.65
CA GLU A 65 0.82 4.53 31.48
C GLU A 65 1.76 5.05 32.60
N SER A 66 2.71 4.23 33.06
CA SER A 66 3.70 4.61 34.07
C SER A 66 4.62 5.74 33.61
N TYR A 67 4.85 5.87 32.30
CA TYR A 67 5.70 6.91 31.71
C TYR A 67 4.93 8.18 31.36
N ARG A 68 3.60 8.23 31.60
CA ARG A 68 2.76 9.36 31.16
C ARG A 68 3.21 10.70 31.74
N SER A 69 3.74 10.70 32.97
CA SER A 69 4.28 11.90 33.61
C SER A 69 5.59 12.39 32.99
N GLU A 70 6.29 11.54 32.24
CA GLU A 70 7.54 11.86 31.54
C GLU A 70 7.30 12.37 30.11
N LEU A 71 6.08 12.22 29.59
CA LEU A 71 5.73 12.68 28.25
C LEU A 71 5.67 14.21 28.21
N LEU A 72 6.30 14.78 27.19
CA LEU A 72 6.12 16.19 26.88
C LEU A 72 4.64 16.46 26.59
N PRO A 73 4.09 17.60 27.03
CA PRO A 73 2.75 17.99 26.64
C PRO A 73 2.68 18.07 25.11
N PRO A 74 1.52 17.76 24.50
CA PRO A 74 1.34 17.90 23.07
C PRO A 74 1.79 19.29 22.63
N HIS A 75 2.74 19.36 21.70
CA HIS A 75 3.10 20.62 21.10
C HIS A 75 1.90 21.11 20.28
N GLU A 76 1.33 22.24 20.66
CA GLU A 76 0.38 22.93 19.77
C GLU A 76 1.13 23.29 18.48
N PRO A 77 0.67 22.80 17.31
CA PRO A 77 1.25 23.25 16.06
C PRO A 77 1.04 24.76 15.96
N LYS A 78 2.11 25.50 15.69
CA LYS A 78 2.00 26.92 15.33
C LYS A 78 1.15 27.00 14.06
N LEU A 79 -0.12 27.37 14.23
CA LEU A 79 -1.00 27.72 13.13
C LEU A 79 -0.36 28.95 12.47
N PHE A 80 0.12 28.75 11.24
CA PHE A 80 0.64 29.81 10.38
C PHE A 80 -0.51 30.68 9.88
#